data_AF-A0A5D4KAA2-F1
#
_entry.id   AF-A0A5D4KAA2-F1
#
_cell.length_a   1.000
_cell.length_b   1.000
_cell.length_c   1.000
_cell.angle_alpha   90.00
_cell.angle_beta   90.00
_cell.angle_gamma   90.00
#
_symmetry.space_group_name_H-M   'P 1'
#
loop_
_entity.id
_entity.type
_entity.pdbx_description
1 polymer ?
#
loop_
_entity_poly.entity_id
_entity_poly.type
_entity_poly.pdbx_seq_one_letter_code
_entity_poly.pdbx_strand_id
1 'polypeptide(L)'
;MGLIKYNIHLFVFFFALSFLFYGQIWALPVFLKPILFILMIIGFVFSAVAGGLYIKEISTKEAKTSKSIWIIAFMLITMSTIFYEPIETALMVVILAVSGLYLLSSIFSLLKKEEVSTQ
;
A
#
# COMPACT_ATOMS: atom_id res chain seq x y z
N MET A 1 2.21 18.97 -8.90
CA MET A 1 1.16 18.89 -7.87
C MET A 1 0.50 17.51 -7.82
N GLY A 2 0.08 16.93 -8.96
CA GLY A 2 -0.60 15.62 -9.02
C GLY A 2 0.14 14.47 -8.33
N LEU A 3 1.46 14.37 -8.50
CA LEU A 3 2.28 13.32 -7.85
C LEU A 3 2.25 13.39 -6.31
N ILE A 4 2.26 14.60 -5.74
CA ILE A 4 2.19 14.81 -4.29
C ILE A 4 0.82 14.36 -3.78
N LYS A 5 -0.26 14.81 -4.44
CA LYS A 5 -1.64 14.41 -4.11
C LYS A 5 -1.80 12.88 -4.18
N TYR A 6 -1.29 12.26 -5.24
CA TYR A 6 -1.31 10.81 -5.39
C TYR A 6 -0.56 10.09 -4.27
N ASN A 7 0.63 10.58 -3.87
CA ASN A 7 1.38 10.00 -2.76
C ASN A 7 0.72 10.19 -1.39
N ILE A 8 0.03 11.31 -1.15
CA ILE A 8 -0.80 11.49 0.05
C ILE A 8 -1.90 10.44 0.09
N HIS A 9 -2.55 10.15 -1.04
CA HIS A 9 -3.54 9.09 -1.12
C HIS A 9 -2.96 7.70 -0.88
N LEU A 10 -1.81 7.38 -1.48
CA LEU A 10 -1.11 6.13 -1.20
C LEU A 10 -0.74 6.01 0.28
N PHE A 11 -0.26 7.09 0.92
CA PHE A 11 0.00 7.11 2.35
C PHE A 11 -1.26 6.77 3.16
N VAL A 12 -2.38 7.45 2.93
CA VAL A 12 -3.64 7.17 3.63
C VAL A 12 -4.12 5.73 3.38
N PHE A 13 -3.99 5.25 2.14
CA PHE A 13 -4.38 3.89 1.76
C PHE A 13 -3.56 2.84 2.51
N PHE A 14 -2.23 2.93 2.46
CA PHE A 14 -1.35 1.96 3.11
C PHE A 14 -1.38 2.09 4.63
N PHE A 15 -1.55 3.31 5.17
CA PHE A 15 -1.72 3.51 6.60
C PHE A 15 -3.00 2.85 7.12
N ALA A 16 -4.12 3.05 6.43
CA ALA A 16 -5.38 2.40 6.77
C ALA A 16 -5.28 0.87 6.64
N LEU A 17 -4.63 0.38 5.57
CA LEU A 17 -4.38 -1.05 5.38
C LEU A 17 -3.53 -1.64 6.51
N SER A 18 -2.44 -0.97 6.89
CA SER A 18 -1.61 -1.35 8.03
C SER A 18 -2.39 -1.35 9.33
N PHE A 19 -3.28 -0.38 9.57
CA PHE A 19 -4.13 -0.38 10.75
C PHE A 19 -5.13 -1.55 10.74
N LEU A 20 -5.73 -1.88 9.60
CA LEU A 20 -6.68 -2.99 9.52
C LEU A 20 -6.03 -4.33 9.84
N PHE A 21 -4.78 -4.53 9.45
CA PHE A 21 -4.04 -5.77 9.74
C PHE A 21 -3.32 -5.76 11.10
N TYR A 22 -2.78 -4.62 11.52
CA TYR A 22 -1.84 -4.51 12.64
C TYR A 22 -2.33 -3.60 13.77
N GLY A 23 -3.47 -2.95 13.63
CA GLY A 23 -4.00 -2.01 14.61
C GLY A 23 -4.35 -2.64 15.96
N GLN A 24 -4.44 -3.97 16.03
CA GLN A 24 -4.60 -4.69 17.29
C GLN A 24 -3.34 -4.64 18.17
N ILE A 25 -2.16 -4.60 17.55
CA ILE A 25 -0.85 -4.48 18.21
C ILE A 25 -0.66 -3.07 18.78
N TRP A 26 -1.42 -2.10 18.26
CA TRP A 26 -1.30 -0.71 18.71
C TRP A 26 -1.97 -0.58 20.08
N ALA A 27 -1.23 -0.05 21.04
CA ALA A 27 -1.68 0.18 22.42
C ALA A 27 -2.70 1.33 22.52
N LEU A 28 -3.81 1.21 21.81
CA LEU A 28 -4.89 2.19 21.76
C LEU A 28 -5.95 1.91 22.84
N PRO A 29 -6.55 2.96 23.44
CA PRO A 29 -7.69 2.81 24.34
C PRO A 29 -8.84 2.04 23.68
N VAL A 30 -9.48 1.14 24.44
CA VAL A 30 -10.51 0.21 23.92
C VAL A 30 -11.66 0.95 23.21
N PHE A 31 -12.11 2.07 23.75
CA PHE A 31 -13.20 2.87 23.17
C PHE A 31 -12.81 3.53 21.83
N LEU A 32 -11.53 3.74 21.57
CA LEU A 32 -11.03 4.42 20.37
C LEU A 32 -10.87 3.44 19.20
N LYS A 33 -10.66 2.14 19.48
CA LYS A 33 -10.51 1.08 18.48
C LYS A 33 -11.65 1.03 17.45
N PRO A 34 -12.95 0.98 17.83
CA PRO A 34 -14.04 0.93 16.85
C PRO A 34 -14.16 2.22 16.03
N ILE A 35 -13.91 3.38 16.64
CA ILE A 35 -13.96 4.67 15.94
C ILE A 35 -12.86 4.73 14.87
N LEU A 36 -11.63 4.38 15.24
CA LEU A 36 -10.51 4.34 14.31
C LEU A 36 -10.71 3.29 13.21
N PHE A 37 -11.26 2.12 13.53
CA PHE A 37 -11.58 1.10 12.53
C PHE A 37 -12.51 1.63 11.44
N ILE A 38 -13.60 2.30 11.82
CA ILE A 38 -14.54 2.92 10.87
C ILE A 38 -13.85 3.99 10.03
N LEU A 39 -13.06 4.87 10.67
CA LEU A 39 -12.32 5.92 9.96
C LEU A 39 -11.31 5.34 8.97
N MET A 40 -10.65 4.23 9.30
CA MET A 40 -9.69 3.58 8.41
C MET A 40 -10.39 2.90 7.23
N ILE A 41 -11.55 2.26 7.42
CA ILE A 41 -12.32 1.72 6.29
C ILE A 41 -12.74 2.85 5.34
N ILE A 42 -13.29 3.94 5.88
CA ILE A 42 -13.71 5.08 5.08
C ILE A 42 -12.52 5.69 4.34
N GLY A 43 -11.41 5.90 5.05
CA GLY A 43 -10.16 6.43 4.48
C GLY A 43 -9.60 5.51 3.39
N PHE A 44 -9.64 4.20 3.59
CA PHE A 44 -9.20 3.21 2.61
C PHE A 44 -10.03 3.27 1.33
N VAL A 45 -11.35 3.22 1.44
CA VAL A 45 -12.28 3.28 0.29
C VAL A 45 -12.15 4.61 -0.44
N PHE A 46 -12.19 5.72 0.30
CA PHE A 46 -12.05 7.05 -0.29
C PHE A 46 -10.72 7.21 -1.01
N SER A 47 -9.63 6.76 -0.40
CA SER A 47 -8.29 6.90 -1.00
C SER A 47 -8.10 6.00 -2.22
N ALA A 48 -8.68 4.80 -2.23
CA ALA A 48 -8.67 3.93 -3.40
C ALA A 48 -9.36 4.57 -4.60
N VAL A 49 -10.51 5.21 -4.38
CA VAL A 49 -11.30 5.89 -5.43
C VAL A 49 -10.61 7.19 -5.86
N ALA A 50 -10.23 8.04 -4.91
CA ALA A 50 -9.62 9.33 -5.19
C ALA A 50 -8.22 9.19 -5.83
N GLY A 51 -7.44 8.20 -5.42
CA GLY A 51 -6.14 7.88 -6.02
C GLY A 51 -6.24 7.63 -7.53
N GLY A 52 -7.33 7.03 -8.00
CA GLY A 52 -7.59 6.81 -9.42
C GLY A 52 -7.81 8.10 -10.23
N LEU A 53 -8.28 9.17 -9.59
CA LEU A 53 -8.45 10.48 -10.24
C LEU A 53 -7.08 11.14 -10.48
N TYR A 54 -6.19 11.09 -9.49
CA TYR A 54 -4.85 11.70 -9.59
C TYR A 54 -3.89 10.92 -10.48
N ILE A 55 -4.11 9.63 -10.70
CA ILE A 55 -3.34 8.84 -11.68
C ILE A 55 -3.39 9.46 -13.08
N LYS A 56 -4.50 10.13 -13.45
CA LYS A 56 -4.65 10.79 -14.76
C LYS A 56 -3.78 12.04 -14.89
N GLU A 57 -3.35 12.64 -13.78
CA GLU A 57 -2.51 13.85 -13.75
C GLU A 57 -1.00 13.55 -13.78
N ILE A 58 -0.60 12.27 -13.75
CA ILE A 58 0.81 11.85 -13.68
C ILE A 58 1.12 10.81 -14.76
N SER A 59 2.40 10.65 -15.09
CA SER A 59 2.80 9.63 -16.05
C SER A 59 2.55 8.22 -15.49
N THR A 60 2.23 7.27 -16.38
CA THR A 60 2.08 5.86 -15.99
C THR A 60 3.34 5.28 -15.36
N LYS A 61 4.53 5.79 -15.71
CA LYS A 61 5.80 5.39 -15.09
C LYS A 61 5.87 5.86 -13.63
N GLU A 62 5.63 7.15 -13.37
CA GLU A 62 5.66 7.72 -12.01
C GLU A 62 4.61 7.10 -11.08
N ALA A 63 3.40 6.86 -11.59
CA ALA A 63 2.32 6.22 -10.84
C ALA A 63 2.69 4.79 -10.39
N LYS A 64 3.26 4.00 -11.32
CA LYS A 64 3.74 2.64 -11.04
C LYS A 64 4.90 2.66 -10.06
N THR A 65 5.90 3.50 -10.28
CA THR A 65 7.06 3.61 -9.39
C THR A 65 6.64 3.99 -7.98
N SER A 66 5.80 5.02 -7.82
CA SER A 66 5.31 5.45 -6.50
C SER A 66 4.55 4.31 -5.81
N LYS A 67 3.63 3.64 -6.52
CA LYS A 67 2.87 2.52 -5.96
C LYS A 67 3.79 1.36 -5.54
N SER A 68 4.80 1.03 -6.33
CA SER A 68 5.77 -0.02 -5.98
C SER A 68 6.59 0.33 -4.74
N ILE A 69 7.02 1.59 -4.59
CA ILE A 69 7.72 2.06 -3.39
C ILE A 69 6.86 1.86 -2.14
N TRP A 70 5.58 2.25 -2.20
CA TRP A 70 4.67 2.06 -1.08
C TRP A 70 4.36 0.59 -0.77
N ILE A 71 4.28 -0.27 -1.78
CA ILE A 71 4.14 -1.72 -1.57
C ILE A 71 5.38 -2.29 -0.88
N ILE A 72 6.58 -1.87 -1.29
CA ILE A 72 7.82 -2.28 -0.63
C ILE A 72 7.82 -1.83 0.84
N ALA A 73 7.46 -0.57 1.12
CA ALA A 73 7.34 -0.06 2.48
C ALA A 73 6.34 -0.88 3.32
N PHE A 74 5.18 -1.20 2.73
CA PHE A 74 4.17 -2.02 3.40
C PHE A 74 4.64 -3.47 3.66
N MET A 75 5.36 -4.07 2.71
CA MET A 75 5.97 -5.38 2.91
C MET A 75 7.01 -5.35 4.04
N LEU A 76 7.84 -4.31 4.13
CA LEU A 76 8.80 -4.15 5.22
C LEU A 76 8.11 -4.03 6.58
N ILE A 77 7.02 -3.25 6.65
CA ILE A 77 6.20 -3.15 7.87
C ILE A 77 5.62 -4.53 8.23
N THR A 78 5.06 -5.25 7.25
CA THR A 78 4.50 -6.60 7.41
C THR A 78 5.54 -7.61 7.89
N MET A 79 6.77 -7.52 7.40
CA MET A 79 7.87 -8.37 7.86
C MET A 79 8.31 -7.97 9.28
N SER A 80 8.28 -6.68 9.62
CA SER A 80 8.66 -6.22 10.95
C SER A 80 7.70 -6.73 12.04
N THR A 81 6.40 -6.91 11.73
CA THR A 81 5.42 -7.41 12.69
C THR A 81 5.65 -8.85 13.12
N ILE A 82 6.40 -9.65 12.34
CA ILE A 82 6.81 -11.02 12.70
C ILE A 82 7.59 -11.05 14.02
N PHE A 83 8.30 -9.96 14.34
CA PHE A 83 9.11 -9.88 15.56
C PHE A 83 8.32 -9.46 16.81
N TYR A 84 7.08 -8.97 16.67
CA TYR A 84 6.34 -8.36 17.78
C TYR A 84 5.18 -9.21 18.29
N GLU A 85 4.38 -9.82 17.41
CA GLU A 85 3.30 -10.75 17.80
C GLU A 85 3.03 -11.77 16.67
N PRO A 86 2.61 -13.00 16.99
CA PRO A 86 2.17 -13.97 16.01
C PRO A 86 0.80 -13.57 15.46
N ILE A 87 0.77 -12.62 14.53
CA ILE A 87 -0.33 -12.50 13.57
C ILE A 87 -0.46 -13.86 12.89
N GLU A 88 -1.68 -14.27 12.50
CA GLU A 88 -1.89 -15.49 11.72
C GLU A 88 -0.90 -15.57 10.56
N THR A 89 0.09 -16.46 10.70
CA THR A 89 1.23 -16.57 9.78
C THR A 89 0.74 -16.79 8.34
N ALA A 90 -0.41 -17.45 8.17
CA ALA A 90 -1.07 -17.65 6.88
C ALA A 90 -1.46 -16.33 6.20
N LEU A 91 -2.05 -15.37 6.93
CA LEU A 91 -2.47 -14.08 6.38
C LEU A 91 -1.26 -13.25 5.93
N MET A 92 -0.20 -13.23 6.73
CA MET A 92 1.05 -12.54 6.36
C MET A 92 1.70 -13.14 5.12
N VAL A 93 1.78 -14.47 5.03
CA VAL A 93 2.34 -15.15 3.85
C VAL A 93 1.56 -14.80 2.59
N VAL A 94 0.22 -14.77 2.66
CA VAL A 94 -0.63 -14.36 1.54
C VAL A 94 -0.36 -12.90 1.14
N ILE A 95 -0.30 -11.98 2.11
CA ILE A 95 -0.02 -10.57 1.86
C ILE A 95 1.33 -10.39 1.16
N LEU A 96 2.38 -11.06 1.65
CA LEU A 96 3.73 -11.00 1.09
C LEU A 96 3.80 -11.61 -0.30
N ALA A 97 3.14 -12.76 -0.53
CA ALA A 97 3.10 -13.43 -1.82
C ALA A 97 2.39 -12.57 -2.89
N VAL A 98 1.21 -12.03 -2.57
CA VAL A 98 0.43 -11.17 -3.49
C VAL A 98 1.21 -9.89 -3.79
N SER A 99 1.79 -9.25 -2.77
CA SER A 99 2.60 -8.04 -2.93
C SER A 99 3.85 -8.30 -3.78
N GLY A 100 4.53 -9.43 -3.56
CA GLY A 100 5.69 -9.87 -4.33
C GLY A 100 5.36 -10.14 -5.80
N LEU A 101 4.27 -10.86 -6.09
CA LEU A 101 3.79 -11.09 -7.45
C LEU A 101 3.48 -9.78 -8.16
N TYR A 102 2.84 -8.83 -7.46
CA TYR A 102 2.58 -7.52 -8.01
C TYR A 102 3.88 -6.78 -8.35
N LEU A 103 4.85 -6.75 -7.44
CA LEU A 103 6.14 -6.10 -7.68
C LEU A 103 6.89 -6.71 -8.87
N LEU A 104 6.94 -8.04 -8.97
CA LEU A 104 7.54 -8.73 -10.11
C LEU A 104 6.88 -8.32 -11.43
N SER A 105 5.54 -8.30 -11.47
CA SER A 105 4.80 -7.87 -12.66
C SER A 105 5.07 -6.40 -13.01
N SER A 106 5.17 -5.54 -12.00
CA SER A 106 5.43 -4.12 -12.19
C SER A 106 6.84 -3.89 -12.74
N ILE A 107 7.85 -4.54 -12.16
CA ILE A 107 9.26 -4.45 -12.61
C ILE A 107 9.37 -4.94 -14.05
N PHE A 108 8.81 -6.11 -14.36
CA PHE A 108 8.83 -6.66 -15.72
C PHE A 108 8.18 -5.70 -16.73
N SER A 109 7.07 -5.05 -16.34
CA SER A 109 6.39 -4.07 -17.19
C SER A 109 7.18 -2.77 -17.40
N LEU A 110 8.06 -2.41 -16.47
CA LEU A 110 8.92 -1.23 -16.57
C LEU A 110 10.12 -1.53 -17.45
N LEU A 111 10.79 -2.68 -17.24
CA LEU A 111 11.93 -3.13 -18.03
C LEU A 111 11.57 -3.29 -19.52
N LYS A 112 10.48 -4.00 -19.82
CA LYS A 112 10.03 -4.20 -21.21
C LYS A 112 9.71 -2.90 -21.95
N LYS A 113 9.30 -1.86 -21.22
CA LYS A 113 8.93 -0.56 -21.81
C LYS A 113 10.16 0.31 -22.12
N GLU A 114 11.27 0.10 -21.41
CA GLU A 114 12.53 0.78 -21.70
C GLU A 114 13.19 0.23 -22.97
N GLU A 115 13.20 -1.10 -23.15
CA GLU A 115 13.75 -1.76 -24.36
C GLU A 115 13.10 -1.27 -25.67
N VAL A 116 11.77 -1.04 -25.64
CA VAL A 116 11.00 -0.58 -26.81
C VAL A 116 11.24 0.91 -27.13
N SER A 117 11.69 1.72 -26.16
CA SER A 117 11.96 3.15 -26.37
C SER A 117 13.35 3.47 -26.90
N THR A 118 14.25 2.48 -26.90
CA THR A 118 15.63 2.58 -27.39
C THR A 118 15.84 2.05 -28.82
N GLN A 119 14.76 1.62 -29.49
CA GLN A 119 14.72 1.29 -30.92
C GLN A 119 14.00 2.39 -31.70
#